data_AF-A0A9W3SBF9-F1
#
_entry.id   AF-A0A9W3SBF9-F1
#
_cell.length_a   1.000
_cell.length_b   1.000
_cell.length_c   1.000
_cell.angle_alpha   90.00
_cell.angle_beta   90.00
_cell.angle_gamma   90.00
#
_symmetry.space_group_name_H-M   'P 1'
#
loop_
_entity.id
_entity.type
_entity.pdbx_description
1 polymer ?
#
loop_
_entity_poly.entity_id
_entity_poly.type
_entity_poly.pdbx_seq_one_letter_code
_entity_poly.pdbx_strand_id
1 'polypeptide(L)'
;MDPGHLCLRVNLEQPYYVDVGYCAPLFQAYPLYESFQVSNVRETFTYEVSNNKIEITRNPGPTKTLHIEPIHLSNMKELISRSNDWRTSPVLKKIQIFGYIDGIPTSINDNVLKQYFQGKKREQIITSSELNYWITERFCVDKEIYERAIEIFNEKSSNSKSVTHEIE
;
A
#
# COMPACT_ATOMS: atom_id res chain seq x y z
N MET A 1 5.14 -17.52 -2.37
CA MET A 1 3.86 -16.77 -2.43
C MET A 1 3.59 -16.47 -3.88
N ASP A 2 2.37 -16.70 -4.36
CA ASP A 2 1.96 -16.27 -5.70
C ASP A 2 2.25 -14.77 -5.89
N PRO A 3 2.68 -14.33 -7.09
CA PRO A 3 2.89 -12.92 -7.38
C PRO A 3 1.56 -12.17 -7.19
N GLY A 4 1.45 -11.40 -6.11
CA GLY A 4 0.26 -10.62 -5.76
C GLY A 4 0.48 -9.11 -5.80
N HIS A 5 1.56 -8.65 -6.42
CA HIS A 5 1.93 -7.24 -6.51
C HIS A 5 2.43 -6.92 -7.91
N LEU A 6 1.94 -5.83 -8.49
CA LEU A 6 2.34 -5.36 -9.81
C LEU A 6 3.24 -4.13 -9.67
N CYS A 7 4.29 -4.13 -10.47
CA CYS A 7 5.14 -2.98 -10.74
C CYS A 7 5.22 -2.76 -12.25
N LEU A 8 5.82 -1.67 -12.68
CA LEU A 8 5.98 -1.32 -14.08
C LEU A 8 7.45 -1.45 -14.50
N ARG A 9 7.66 -1.92 -15.73
CA ARG A 9 8.89 -1.71 -16.47
C ARG A 9 8.66 -0.58 -17.46
N VAL A 10 9.44 0.49 -17.36
CA VAL A 10 9.39 1.61 -18.31
C VAL A 10 10.66 1.55 -19.16
N ASN A 11 10.49 1.44 -20.48
CA ASN A 11 11.62 1.39 -21.41
C ASN A 11 11.88 2.80 -21.96
N LEU A 12 13.03 3.37 -21.63
CA LEU A 12 13.53 4.63 -22.20
C LEU A 12 14.89 4.35 -22.87
N GLU A 13 15.95 5.07 -22.52
CA GLU A 13 17.34 4.76 -22.90
C GLU A 13 17.81 3.40 -22.36
N GLN A 14 17.24 2.98 -21.23
CA GLN A 14 17.36 1.65 -20.65
C GLN A 14 16.05 1.26 -19.95
N PRO A 15 15.82 -0.02 -19.59
CA PRO A 15 14.64 -0.40 -18.84
C PRO A 15 14.76 0.01 -17.36
N TYR A 16 13.68 0.55 -16.83
CA TYR A 16 13.58 0.98 -15.44
C TYR A 16 12.49 0.23 -14.68
N TYR A 17 12.78 -0.14 -13.44
CA TYR A 17 11.81 -0.57 -12.43
C TYR A 17 11.11 0.65 -11.84
N VAL A 18 9.77 0.63 -11.86
CA VAL A 18 8.92 1.68 -11.31
C VAL A 18 7.81 1.06 -10.48
N ASP A 19 7.64 1.54 -9.25
CA ASP A 19 6.60 1.06 -8.35
C ASP A 19 6.10 2.17 -7.42
N VAL A 20 4.86 2.57 -7.66
CA VAL A 20 4.15 3.60 -6.88
C VAL A 20 3.06 3.01 -5.99
N GLY A 21 2.87 1.69 -6.01
CA GLY A 21 1.80 0.99 -5.29
C GLY A 21 2.28 0.22 -4.06
N TYR A 22 3.59 -0.01 -3.92
CA TYR A 22 4.10 -0.90 -2.86
C TYR A 22 4.30 -0.24 -1.49
N CYS A 23 3.99 1.06 -1.40
CA CYS A 23 4.19 1.90 -0.22
C CYS A 23 5.67 2.06 0.20
N ALA A 24 6.63 1.49 -0.53
CA ALA A 24 8.07 1.63 -0.28
C ALA A 24 8.57 3.07 -0.55
N PRO A 25 9.76 3.48 -0.06
CA PRO A 25 10.34 4.80 -0.33
C PRO A 25 10.95 4.91 -1.73
N LEU A 26 10.15 4.63 -2.76
CA LEU A 26 10.55 4.69 -4.17
C LEU A 26 10.01 5.99 -4.78
N PHE A 27 10.89 6.97 -4.99
CA PHE A 27 10.54 8.31 -5.49
C PHE A 27 11.15 8.64 -6.86
N GLN A 28 11.75 7.65 -7.50
CA GLN A 28 12.35 7.76 -8.82
C GLN A 28 12.30 6.38 -9.50
N ALA A 29 12.55 6.37 -10.80
CA ALA A 29 12.77 5.15 -11.56
C ALA A 29 14.18 4.62 -11.27
N TYR A 30 14.32 3.30 -11.15
CA TYR A 30 15.62 2.65 -10.91
C TYR A 30 16.00 1.75 -12.09
N PRO A 31 17.26 1.70 -12.53
CA PRO A 31 17.66 0.81 -13.61
C PRO A 31 17.28 -0.63 -13.29
N LEU A 32 16.59 -1.31 -14.21
CA LEU A 32 16.01 -2.65 -13.96
C LEU A 32 17.08 -3.70 -13.66
N TYR A 33 18.29 -3.55 -14.20
CA TYR A 33 19.37 -4.54 -14.11
C TYR A 33 20.51 -4.12 -13.19
N GLU A 34 20.31 -3.09 -12.35
CA GLU A 34 21.28 -2.66 -11.36
C GLU A 34 20.74 -2.87 -9.94
N SER A 35 21.61 -3.31 -9.04
CA SER A 35 21.24 -3.43 -7.63
C SER A 35 21.18 -2.05 -6.99
N PHE A 36 20.18 -1.82 -6.15
CA PHE A 36 20.04 -0.58 -5.40
C PHE A 36 19.41 -0.82 -4.03
N GLN A 37 19.58 0.16 -3.14
CA GLN A 37 18.95 0.16 -1.84
C GLN A 37 18.42 1.56 -1.55
N VAL A 38 17.21 1.61 -1.00
CA VAL A 38 16.62 2.84 -0.48
C VAL A 38 16.04 2.61 0.89
N SER A 39 16.20 3.59 1.77
CA SER A 39 15.73 3.50 3.14
C SER A 39 15.02 4.78 3.54
N ASN A 40 14.04 4.62 4.42
CA ASN A 40 13.47 5.71 5.20
C ASN A 40 13.40 5.27 6.67
N VAL A 41 12.76 6.11 7.49
CA VAL A 41 12.61 5.87 8.93
C VAL A 41 11.72 4.66 9.29
N ARG A 42 10.96 4.11 8.33
CA ARG A 42 10.10 2.94 8.53
C ARG A 42 10.77 1.65 8.06
N GLU A 43 11.48 1.69 6.94
CA GLU A 43 12.01 0.48 6.31
C GLU A 43 13.22 0.73 5.40
N THR A 44 13.92 -0.36 5.09
CA THR A 44 14.88 -0.46 3.99
C THR A 44 14.31 -1.37 2.91
N PHE A 45 14.33 -0.90 1.67
CA PHE A 45 14.01 -1.64 0.46
C PHE A 45 15.32 -1.93 -0.28
N THR A 46 15.64 -3.21 -0.46
CA THR A 46 16.82 -3.67 -1.18
C THR A 46 16.36 -4.38 -2.45
N TYR A 47 16.94 -3.99 -3.58
CA TYR A 47 16.76 -4.59 -4.90
C TYR A 47 18.10 -5.19 -5.33
N GLU A 48 18.18 -6.51 -5.36
CA GLU A 48 19.42 -7.22 -5.65
C GLU A 48 19.30 -7.98 -6.98
N VAL A 49 20.17 -7.61 -7.92
CA VAL A 49 20.27 -8.23 -9.23
C VAL A 49 21.41 -9.25 -9.20
N SER A 50 21.07 -10.50 -9.53
CA SER A 50 22.00 -11.61 -9.70
C SER A 50 21.81 -12.23 -11.09
N ASN A 51 22.75 -13.08 -11.53
CA ASN A 51 22.85 -13.55 -12.91
C ASN A 51 21.56 -14.09 -13.55
N ASN A 52 20.57 -14.54 -12.77
CA ASN A 52 19.28 -15.03 -13.29
C ASN A 52 18.06 -14.64 -12.43
N LYS A 53 18.22 -13.75 -11.46
CA LYS A 53 17.16 -13.46 -10.48
C LYS A 53 17.29 -12.05 -9.94
N ILE A 54 16.14 -11.41 -9.78
CA ILE A 54 16.03 -10.16 -9.04
C ILE A 54 15.28 -10.44 -7.74
N GLU A 55 15.92 -10.14 -6.62
CA GLU A 55 15.35 -10.29 -5.29
C GLU A 55 15.04 -8.92 -4.69
N ILE A 56 13.84 -8.78 -4.13
CA ILE A 56 13.39 -7.58 -3.44
C ILE A 56 13.19 -7.93 -1.99
N THR A 57 13.94 -7.30 -1.10
CA THR A 57 13.82 -7.47 0.35
C THR A 57 13.38 -6.18 1.00
N ARG A 58 12.34 -6.26 1.84
CA ARG A 58 11.91 -5.17 2.71
C ARG A 58 12.26 -5.49 4.15
N ASN A 59 12.86 -4.54 4.86
CA ASN A 59 13.18 -4.68 6.27
C ASN A 59 12.65 -3.46 7.06
N PRO A 60 11.63 -3.62 7.92
CA PRO A 60 10.86 -4.84 8.15
C PRO A 60 9.93 -5.17 6.97
N GLY A 61 9.73 -6.44 6.66
CA GLY A 61 8.83 -6.84 5.59
C GLY A 61 9.19 -8.17 4.92
N PRO A 62 8.51 -8.48 3.81
CA PRO A 62 8.76 -9.71 3.07
C PRO A 62 9.96 -9.60 2.13
N THR A 63 10.53 -10.75 1.80
CA THR A 63 11.38 -10.93 0.62
C THR A 63 10.55 -11.54 -0.51
N LYS A 64 10.74 -11.04 -1.74
CA LYS A 64 10.05 -11.47 -2.95
C LYS A 64 11.03 -11.60 -4.11
N THR A 65 10.69 -12.43 -5.08
CA THR A 65 11.39 -12.50 -6.36
C THR A 65 10.60 -11.71 -7.39
N LEU A 66 11.27 -10.84 -8.14
CA LEU A 66 10.66 -10.14 -9.27
C LEU A 66 10.77 -11.00 -10.52
N HIS A 67 9.64 -11.20 -11.20
CA HIS A 67 9.58 -11.75 -12.55
C HIS A 67 9.55 -10.60 -13.54
N ILE A 68 10.57 -10.49 -14.40
CA ILE A 68 10.75 -9.36 -15.33
C ILE A 68 9.96 -9.51 -16.63
N GLU A 69 9.42 -10.70 -16.88
CA GLU A 69 8.62 -10.96 -18.08
C GLU A 69 7.31 -10.17 -18.03
N PRO A 70 6.95 -9.45 -19.11
CA PRO A 70 5.67 -8.75 -19.18
C PRO A 70 4.50 -9.71 -18.95
N ILE A 71 3.55 -9.29 -18.12
CA ILE A 71 2.31 -10.03 -17.88
C ILE A 71 1.17 -9.35 -18.64
N HIS A 72 0.37 -10.14 -19.34
CA HIS A 72 -0.86 -9.63 -19.97
C HIS A 72 -1.91 -9.36 -18.89
N LEU A 73 -2.60 -8.21 -18.95
CA LEU A 73 -3.55 -7.80 -17.90
C LEU A 73 -4.67 -8.83 -17.67
N SER A 74 -5.09 -9.54 -18.72
CA SER A 74 -6.09 -10.63 -18.58
C SER A 74 -5.65 -11.72 -17.60
N ASN A 75 -4.34 -12.00 -17.51
CA ASN A 75 -3.78 -13.02 -16.64
C ASN A 75 -3.80 -12.56 -15.17
N MET A 76 -3.92 -11.25 -14.93
CA MET A 76 -4.04 -10.69 -13.59
C MET A 76 -5.47 -10.72 -13.05
N LYS A 77 -6.48 -11.05 -13.87
CA LYS A 77 -7.89 -11.00 -13.47
C LYS A 77 -8.15 -11.82 -12.21
N GLU A 78 -7.66 -13.05 -12.16
CA GLU A 78 -7.86 -13.92 -10.99
C GLU A 78 -7.16 -13.38 -9.73
N LEU A 79 -5.93 -12.87 -9.87
CA LEU A 79 -5.20 -12.25 -8.77
C LEU A 79 -5.92 -11.01 -8.24
N ILE A 80 -6.39 -10.12 -9.13
CA ILE A 80 -7.17 -8.94 -8.79
C ILE A 80 -8.47 -9.35 -8.09
N SER A 81 -9.19 -10.35 -8.61
CA SER A 81 -10.41 -10.87 -7.98
C SER A 81 -10.14 -11.43 -6.58
N ARG A 82 -9.06 -12.20 -6.38
CA ARG A 82 -8.66 -12.71 -5.06
C ARG A 82 -8.29 -11.57 -4.10
N SER A 83 -7.56 -10.57 -4.56
CA SER A 83 -7.22 -9.37 -3.75
C SER A 83 -8.46 -8.57 -3.34
N ASN A 84 -9.54 -8.65 -4.12
CA ASN A 84 -10.82 -7.99 -3.86
C ASN A 84 -11.89 -8.92 -3.27
N ASP A 85 -11.53 -10.12 -2.82
CA ASP A 85 -12.45 -11.04 -2.14
C ASP A 85 -12.46 -10.77 -0.63
N TRP A 86 -13.59 -10.26 -0.12
CA TRP A 86 -13.79 -9.98 1.31
C TRP A 86 -13.60 -11.20 2.21
N ARG A 87 -13.74 -12.42 1.71
CA ARG A 87 -13.59 -13.65 2.52
C ARG A 87 -12.13 -13.90 2.86
N THR A 88 -11.24 -13.70 1.88
CA THR A 88 -9.85 -14.15 1.93
C THR A 88 -8.84 -13.01 2.02
N SER A 89 -9.18 -11.82 1.52
CA SER A 89 -8.25 -10.69 1.43
C SER A 89 -8.03 -10.01 2.78
N PRO A 90 -6.77 -9.94 3.28
CA PRO A 90 -6.46 -9.27 4.54
C PRO A 90 -6.50 -7.74 4.42
N VAL A 91 -6.36 -7.19 3.20
CA VAL A 91 -6.33 -5.74 2.97
C VAL A 91 -7.71 -5.08 3.01
N LEU A 92 -8.78 -5.89 2.94
CA LEU A 92 -10.17 -5.42 3.02
C LEU A 92 -10.74 -5.45 4.44
N LYS A 93 -9.93 -5.86 5.45
CA LYS A 93 -10.39 -6.05 6.85
C LYS A 93 -10.38 -4.76 7.68
N LYS A 94 -9.92 -3.66 7.10
CA LYS A 94 -9.85 -2.34 7.72
C LYS A 94 -9.80 -1.29 6.63
N ILE A 95 -10.23 -0.07 6.97
CA ILE A 95 -10.02 1.08 6.11
C ILE A 95 -8.60 1.57 6.34
N GLN A 96 -7.81 1.64 5.27
CA GLN A 96 -6.41 2.01 5.37
C GLN A 96 -6.01 2.93 4.22
N ILE A 97 -5.20 3.92 4.56
CA ILE A 97 -4.56 4.82 3.61
C ILE A 97 -3.09 5.00 4.02
N PHE A 98 -2.22 5.09 3.02
CA PHE A 98 -0.81 5.36 3.21
C PHE A 98 -0.34 6.39 2.18
N GLY A 99 0.58 7.25 2.60
CA GLY A 99 1.22 8.23 1.73
C GLY A 99 2.35 8.95 2.44
N TYR A 100 2.95 9.90 1.74
CA TYR A 100 3.97 10.79 2.30
C TYR A 100 3.38 12.19 2.39
N ILE A 101 3.16 12.67 3.62
CA ILE A 101 2.62 14.00 3.89
C ILE A 101 3.79 14.86 4.35
N ASP A 102 4.13 15.91 3.59
CA ASP A 102 5.31 16.75 3.83
C ASP A 102 6.60 15.93 3.98
N GLY A 103 6.75 14.88 3.17
CA GLY A 103 7.89 13.95 3.22
C GLY A 103 7.85 12.94 4.38
N ILE A 104 6.86 13.01 5.26
CA ILE A 104 6.70 12.10 6.40
C ILE A 104 5.83 10.91 5.99
N PRO A 105 6.34 9.66 6.08
CA PRO A 105 5.50 8.49 5.90
C PRO A 105 4.35 8.53 6.90
N THR A 106 3.13 8.53 6.39
CA THR A 106 1.91 8.70 7.17
C THR A 106 0.88 7.66 6.72
N SER A 107 0.23 7.02 7.68
CA SER A 107 -0.90 6.12 7.42
C SER A 107 -2.05 6.41 8.35
N ILE A 108 -3.26 6.14 7.90
CA ILE A 108 -4.42 6.02 8.77
C ILE A 108 -4.94 4.60 8.62
N ASN A 109 -5.16 3.93 9.77
CA ASN A 109 -5.89 2.68 9.84
C ASN A 109 -7.12 2.93 10.71
N ASP A 110 -8.30 2.83 10.13
CA ASP A 110 -9.57 3.20 10.75
C ASP A 110 -9.50 4.65 11.27
N ASN A 111 -9.51 4.89 12.59
CA ASN A 111 -9.34 6.21 13.19
C ASN A 111 -7.97 6.41 13.87
N VAL A 112 -6.97 5.58 13.55
CA VAL A 112 -5.62 5.67 14.10
C VAL A 112 -4.67 6.27 13.09
N LEU A 113 -4.27 7.53 13.31
CA LEU A 113 -3.21 8.19 12.56
C LEU A 113 -1.84 7.70 13.04
N LYS A 114 -0.98 7.31 12.09
CA LYS A 114 0.40 6.90 12.35
C LYS A 114 1.35 7.72 11.50
N GLN A 115 2.34 8.31 12.15
CA GLN A 115 3.39 9.09 11.50
C GLN A 115 4.75 8.58 11.93
N TYR A 116 5.66 8.44 10.97
CA TYR A 116 6.97 7.85 11.18
C TYR A 116 8.03 8.95 11.06
N PHE A 117 8.73 9.23 12.15
CA PHE A 117 9.82 10.19 12.24
C PHE A 117 11.13 9.46 12.55
N GLN A 118 12.26 10.14 12.42
CA GLN A 118 13.56 9.58 12.77
C GLN A 118 13.59 9.21 14.26
N GLY A 119 13.80 7.92 14.55
CA GLY A 119 13.84 7.39 15.91
C GLY A 119 12.50 7.39 16.67
N LYS A 120 11.39 7.82 16.06
CA LYS A 120 10.08 7.88 16.74
C LYS A 120 8.93 7.59 15.80
N LYS A 121 8.06 6.68 16.21
CA LYS A 121 6.73 6.50 15.62
C LYS A 121 5.70 7.18 16.54
N ARG A 122 4.80 7.98 15.96
CA ARG A 122 3.64 8.53 16.67
C ARG A 122 2.39 7.80 16.21
N GLU A 123 1.59 7.33 17.15
CA GLU A 123 0.25 6.81 16.90
C GLU A 123 -0.73 7.61 17.74
N GLN A 124 -1.83 8.05 17.14
CA GLN A 124 -2.90 8.75 17.84
C GLN A 124 -4.26 8.29 17.31
N ILE A 125 -5.21 8.09 18.22
CA ILE A 125 -6.62 7.98 17.86
C ILE A 125 -7.12 9.41 17.58
N ILE A 126 -7.71 9.63 16.42
CA ILE A 126 -8.25 10.93 16.02
C ILE A 126 -9.77 10.92 16.01
N THR A 127 -10.35 12.09 16.23
CA THR A 127 -11.80 12.32 16.14
C THR A 127 -12.29 12.20 14.69
N SER A 128 -13.61 12.06 14.49
CA SER A 128 -14.19 11.99 13.15
C SER A 128 -13.94 13.24 12.31
N SER A 129 -13.90 14.42 12.93
CA SER A 129 -13.61 15.68 12.23
C SER A 129 -12.14 15.75 11.78
N GLU A 130 -11.21 15.35 12.65
CA GLU A 130 -9.79 15.24 12.30
C GLU A 130 -9.57 14.19 11.22
N LEU A 131 -10.25 13.04 11.31
CA LEU A 131 -10.17 11.98 10.31
C LEU A 131 -10.60 12.49 8.93
N ASN A 132 -11.73 13.19 8.87
CA ASN A 132 -12.20 13.81 7.64
C ASN A 132 -11.17 14.81 7.07
N TYR A 133 -10.63 15.70 7.93
CA TYR A 133 -9.58 16.65 7.53
C TYR A 133 -8.34 15.93 6.96
N TRP A 134 -7.87 14.87 7.63
CA TRP A 134 -6.72 14.13 7.14
C TRP A 134 -6.98 13.49 5.78
N ILE A 135 -8.16 12.89 5.59
CA ILE A 135 -8.48 12.18 4.37
C ILE A 135 -8.65 13.15 3.20
N THR A 136 -9.42 14.22 3.37
CA THR A 136 -9.75 15.15 2.27
C THR A 136 -8.66 16.20 2.05
N GLU A 137 -8.11 16.78 3.11
CA GLU A 137 -7.18 17.92 2.98
C GLU A 137 -5.71 17.50 2.96
N ARG A 138 -5.34 16.43 3.68
CA ARG A 138 -3.94 16.00 3.78
C ARG A 138 -3.60 14.93 2.75
N PHE A 139 -4.44 13.90 2.65
CA PHE A 139 -4.28 12.83 1.67
C PHE A 139 -4.92 13.15 0.31
N CYS A 140 -5.68 14.25 0.20
CA CYS A 140 -6.33 14.69 -1.03
C CYS A 140 -7.25 13.61 -1.63
N VAL A 141 -7.86 12.79 -0.79
CA VAL A 141 -8.85 11.79 -1.23
C VAL A 141 -10.19 12.47 -1.36
N ASP A 142 -10.86 12.24 -2.49
CA ASP A 142 -12.20 12.71 -2.72
C ASP A 142 -13.15 12.21 -1.61
N LYS A 143 -13.95 13.13 -1.07
CA LYS A 143 -14.83 12.85 0.06
C LYS A 143 -15.86 11.78 -0.28
N GLU A 144 -16.45 11.82 -1.48
CA GLU A 144 -17.45 10.86 -1.92
C GLU A 144 -16.86 9.45 -2.05
N ILE A 145 -15.61 9.35 -2.53
CA ILE A 145 -14.88 8.08 -2.59
C ILE A 145 -14.69 7.50 -1.17
N TYR A 146 -14.29 8.34 -0.22
CA TYR A 146 -14.09 7.90 1.15
C TYR A 146 -15.39 7.45 1.82
N GLU A 147 -16.45 8.26 1.74
CA GLU A 147 -17.76 7.93 2.30
C GLU A 147 -18.30 6.62 1.70
N ARG A 148 -18.17 6.44 0.38
CA ARG A 148 -18.55 5.21 -0.29
C ARG A 148 -17.74 4.00 0.18
N ALA A 149 -16.45 4.17 0.43
CA ALA A 149 -15.61 3.10 0.95
C ALA A 149 -16.04 2.69 2.37
N ILE A 150 -16.41 3.63 3.23
CA ILE A 150 -16.96 3.37 4.56
C ILE A 150 -18.28 2.59 4.48
N GLU A 151 -19.21 3.02 3.62
CA GLU A 151 -20.48 2.32 3.40
C GLU A 151 -20.26 0.85 3.02
N ILE A 152 -19.45 0.61 1.99
CA ILE A 152 -19.13 -0.75 1.52
C ILE A 152 -18.47 -1.56 2.64
N PHE A 153 -17.55 -0.97 3.37
CA PHE A 153 -16.87 -1.64 4.48
C PHE A 153 -17.86 -2.04 5.58
N ASN A 154 -18.78 -1.16 5.97
CA ASN A 154 -19.78 -1.43 6.99
C ASN A 154 -20.79 -2.50 6.54
N GLU A 155 -21.23 -2.46 5.29
CA GLU A 155 -22.10 -3.49 4.70
C GLU A 155 -21.45 -4.87 4.72
N LYS A 156 -20.16 -4.95 4.32
CA LYS A 156 -19.44 -6.22 4.23
C LYS A 156 -18.98 -6.74 5.58
N SER A 157 -18.64 -5.85 6.52
CA SER A 157 -18.22 -6.21 7.87
C SER A 157 -19.42 -6.60 8.74
N SER A 158 -20.57 -5.94 8.62
CA SER A 158 -21.80 -6.31 9.34
C SER A 158 -22.34 -7.67 8.91
N ASN A 159 -22.14 -8.06 7.64
CA ASN A 159 -22.43 -9.41 7.15
C ASN A 159 -21.51 -10.51 7.73
N SER A 160 -20.50 -10.14 8.54
CA SER A 160 -19.60 -11.08 9.24
C SER A 160 -19.88 -11.22 10.74
N LYS A 161 -20.83 -10.45 11.30
CA LYS A 161 -21.53 -10.65 12.59
C LYS A 161 -22.49 -9.47 12.77
N SER A 162 -23.76 -9.75 13.03
CA SER A 162 -24.72 -8.77 13.55
C SER A 162 -24.16 -8.15 14.83
N VAL A 163 -23.84 -6.86 14.80
CA VAL A 163 -23.67 -6.03 16.00
C VAL A 163 -24.43 -4.75 15.74
N THR A 164 -25.65 -4.70 16.30
CA THR A 164 -26.38 -3.46 16.55
C THR A 164 -25.56 -2.58 17.47
N HIS A 165 -25.29 -1.35 17.07
CA HIS A 165 -25.09 -0.26 18.01
C HIS A 165 -26.22 0.73 17.81
N GLU A 166 -27.12 0.75 18.78
CA GLU A 166 -28.09 1.82 18.98
C GLU A 166 -27.33 3.13 19.12
N ILE A 167 -27.80 4.14 18.40
CA ILE A 167 -27.36 5.52 18.56
C ILE A 167 -28.31 6.12 19.60
N GLU A 168 -27.79 6.42 20.80
CA GLU A 168 -28.30 7.51 21.63
C GLU A 168 -27.57 8.81 21.26
#